data_AF-A0A9P3G667-F1
#
_entry.id   AF-A0A9P3G667-F1
#
_cell.length_a   1.000
_cell.length_b   1.000
_cell.length_c   1.000
_cell.angle_alpha   90.00
_cell.angle_beta   90.00
_cell.angle_gamma   90.00
#
_symmetry.space_group_name_H-M   'P 1'
#
loop_
_entity.id
_entity.type
_entity.pdbx_description
1 polymer ?
#
loop_
_entity_poly.entity_id
_entity_poly.type
_entity_poly.pdbx_seq_one_letter_code
_entity_poly.pdbx_strand_id
1 'polypeptide(L)'
;MRSFLNLLTNQLSKRTDMSTTRFHVVTDETMPAPEAIPAGAVLVPQSVYGVGRGAAGFTSPPPIRFGSQGAPGIHLHLALRGDYRELPDAESVVPGTNVGQKIGFRMNWPGYANWFKHFTIPAAAGLCKKGPLAREVARQVQDFLQTMSGNIPAPDARNWNVANIRLEDLVLLELRQVSQGSWQAVLCLIVVR
;
A
#
# COMPACT_ATOMS: atom_id res chain seq x y z
N MET A 1 -8.55 -57.13 12.16
CA MET A 1 -7.32 -56.57 12.76
C MET A 1 -6.40 -56.10 11.64
N ARG A 2 -5.94 -54.84 11.73
CA ARG A 2 -4.77 -54.28 11.04
C ARG A 2 -4.86 -54.10 9.51
N SER A 3 -5.64 -53.11 9.03
CA SER A 3 -5.28 -52.42 7.78
C SER A 3 -5.98 -51.07 7.50
N PHE A 4 -6.63 -50.44 8.49
CA PHE A 4 -7.31 -49.15 8.29
C PHE A 4 -6.77 -47.99 9.15
N LEU A 5 -5.67 -48.22 9.89
CA LEU A 5 -5.13 -47.25 10.86
C LEU A 5 -3.80 -46.58 10.47
N ASN A 6 -3.23 -46.88 9.29
CA ASN A 6 -1.93 -46.32 8.86
C ASN A 6 -2.00 -45.28 7.74
N LEU A 7 -3.20 -44.89 7.28
CA LEU A 7 -3.36 -43.81 6.29
C LEU A 7 -3.79 -42.45 6.89
N LEU A 8 -4.11 -42.39 8.18
CA LEU A 8 -4.55 -41.16 8.85
C LEU A 8 -3.44 -40.42 9.62
N THR A 9 -2.25 -41.02 9.76
CA THR A 9 -1.14 -40.43 10.53
C THR A 9 -0.13 -39.65 9.68
N ASN A 10 -0.21 -39.72 8.34
CA ASN A 10 0.74 -39.03 7.46
C ASN A 10 0.16 -37.80 6.71
N GLN A 11 -1.06 -37.38 7.06
CA GLN A 11 -1.73 -36.20 6.47
C GLN A 11 -1.94 -35.04 7.46
N LEU A 12 -1.35 -35.10 8.66
CA LEU A 12 -1.46 -34.05 9.69
C LEU A 12 -0.15 -33.29 9.97
N SER A 13 0.90 -33.51 9.19
CA SER A 13 2.18 -32.76 9.31
C SER A 13 2.36 -31.65 8.27
N LYS A 14 1.32 -31.33 7.49
CA LYS A 14 1.24 -30.05 6.74
C LYS A 14 0.26 -29.11 7.42
N ARG A 15 0.42 -28.89 8.73
CA ARG A 15 -0.11 -27.67 9.35
C ARG A 15 0.77 -26.53 8.86
N THR A 16 0.22 -25.84 7.87
CA THR A 16 0.38 -24.43 7.58
C THR A 16 1.20 -23.74 8.66
N ASP A 17 2.46 -23.43 8.33
CA ASP A 17 3.22 -22.44 9.05
C ASP A 17 2.48 -21.11 8.85
N MET A 18 1.53 -20.82 9.74
CA MET A 18 0.99 -19.48 9.90
C MET A 18 2.13 -18.65 10.46
N SER A 19 2.98 -18.17 9.55
CA SER A 19 3.85 -17.05 9.79
C SER A 19 3.00 -15.96 10.44
N THR A 20 3.19 -15.82 11.75
CA THR A 20 2.46 -14.88 12.58
C THR A 20 2.86 -13.49 12.11
N THR A 21 2.08 -12.95 11.19
CA THR A 21 2.24 -11.60 10.66
C THR A 21 1.93 -10.66 11.82
N ARG A 22 2.96 -10.03 12.38
CA ARG A 22 2.79 -9.00 13.42
C ARG A 22 2.57 -7.66 12.75
N PHE A 23 1.40 -7.09 12.99
CA PHE A 23 1.09 -5.72 12.63
C PHE A 23 1.57 -4.84 13.78
N HIS A 24 2.38 -3.84 13.46
CA HIS A 24 2.66 -2.78 14.40
C HIS A 24 1.57 -1.71 14.22
N VAL A 25 0.94 -1.34 15.33
CA VAL A 25 0.15 -0.11 15.40
C VAL A 25 1.09 1.03 15.05
N VAL A 26 0.62 1.96 14.22
CA VAL A 26 1.37 3.13 13.76
C VAL A 26 1.97 3.84 14.98
N THR A 27 3.29 3.75 15.16
CA THR A 27 4.04 4.54 16.13
C THR A 27 4.48 5.85 15.50
N ASP A 28 4.74 6.87 16.33
CA ASP A 28 5.02 8.27 15.96
C ASP A 28 6.04 8.42 14.79
N GLU A 29 7.07 7.56 14.76
CA GLU A 29 8.11 7.56 13.72
C GLU A 29 7.66 7.06 12.33
N THR A 30 6.49 6.44 12.24
CA THR A 30 5.89 5.95 10.98
C THR A 30 4.79 6.87 10.44
N MET A 31 4.45 7.95 11.14
CA MET A 31 3.52 8.94 10.59
C MET A 31 4.25 9.81 9.56
N PRO A 32 3.63 10.13 8.40
CA PRO A 32 4.09 11.28 7.64
C PRO A 32 4.02 12.49 8.57
N ALA A 33 5.03 13.38 8.50
CA ALA A 33 5.05 14.57 9.34
C ALA A 33 3.73 15.36 9.16
N PRO A 34 3.20 16.02 10.21
CA PRO A 34 1.88 16.66 10.14
C PRO A 34 1.71 17.63 8.97
N GLU A 35 2.78 18.34 8.59
CA GLU A 35 2.84 19.23 7.42
C GLU A 35 2.70 18.51 6.06
N ALA A 36 2.83 17.18 6.05
CA ALA A 36 2.67 16.33 4.88
C ALA A 36 1.24 15.82 4.69
N ILE A 37 0.26 16.30 5.47
CA ILE A 37 -1.17 15.99 5.29
C ILE A 37 -1.87 17.24 4.72
N PRO A 38 -2.61 17.12 3.59
CA PRO A 38 -3.37 18.25 3.05
C PRO A 38 -4.37 18.81 4.06
N ALA A 39 -4.58 20.13 4.05
CA ALA A 39 -5.60 20.76 4.87
C ALA A 39 -6.99 20.17 4.58
N GLY A 40 -7.75 19.84 5.63
CA GLY A 40 -9.06 19.19 5.49
C GLY A 40 -9.00 17.71 5.10
N ALA A 41 -7.81 17.09 5.09
CA ALA A 41 -7.63 15.66 4.86
C ALA A 41 -7.35 14.91 6.17
N VAL A 42 -7.72 13.63 6.18
CA VAL A 42 -7.43 12.69 7.27
C VAL A 42 -6.59 11.55 6.72
N LEU A 43 -5.49 11.24 7.41
CA LEU A 43 -4.66 10.09 7.06
C LEU A 43 -5.47 8.80 7.19
N VAL A 44 -5.38 7.93 6.18
CA VAL A 44 -5.98 6.59 6.26
C VAL A 44 -5.15 5.76 7.27
N PRO A 45 -5.73 5.28 8.39
CA PRO A 45 -4.99 4.63 9.47
C PRO A 45 -4.67 3.16 9.11
N GLN A 46 -3.78 2.98 8.15
CA GLN A 46 -3.32 1.67 7.72
C GLN A 46 -2.29 1.11 8.70
N SER A 47 -2.45 -0.16 9.09
CA SER A 47 -1.38 -0.85 9.82
C SER A 47 -0.16 -1.02 8.92
N VAL A 48 1.03 -0.69 9.42
CA VAL A 48 2.26 -0.89 8.65
C VAL A 48 2.58 -2.38 8.64
N TYR A 49 2.85 -2.92 7.46
CA TYR A 49 3.28 -4.31 7.34
C TYR A 49 4.62 -4.52 8.07
N GLY A 50 4.60 -5.34 9.11
CA GLY A 50 5.81 -5.82 9.78
C GLY A 50 6.24 -7.15 9.17
N VAL A 51 7.48 -7.23 8.67
CA VAL A 51 8.14 -8.52 8.48
C VAL A 51 8.28 -9.17 9.87
N GLY A 52 7.71 -10.36 10.07
CA GLY A 52 7.77 -11.08 11.34
C GLY A 52 9.21 -11.23 11.85
N ARG A 53 9.39 -11.36 13.18
CA ARG A 53 10.69 -11.59 13.82
C ARG A 53 11.38 -12.79 13.14
N GLY A 54 12.43 -12.52 12.37
CA GLY A 54 13.11 -13.52 11.54
C GLY A 54 13.71 -12.94 10.25
N ALA A 55 13.20 -11.81 9.75
CA ALA A 55 13.85 -11.05 8.67
C ALA A 55 15.02 -10.22 9.23
N ALA A 56 16.03 -10.88 9.79
CA ALA A 56 17.26 -10.21 10.17
C ALA A 56 17.92 -9.63 8.90
N GLY A 57 18.01 -8.29 8.81
CA GLY A 57 18.81 -7.61 7.78
C GLY A 57 18.07 -6.76 6.74
N PHE A 58 16.73 -6.61 6.80
CA PHE A 58 16.05 -5.63 5.94
C PHE A 58 15.98 -4.26 6.63
N THR A 59 16.75 -3.30 6.12
CA THR A 59 16.59 -1.88 6.43
C THR A 59 15.72 -1.25 5.35
N SER A 60 14.57 -0.70 5.74
CA SER A 60 13.68 -0.01 4.80
C SER A 60 14.39 1.24 4.25
N PRO A 61 14.49 1.41 2.91
CA PRO A 61 14.98 2.64 2.34
C PRO A 61 14.02 3.81 2.66
N PRO A 62 14.48 5.06 2.49
CA PRO A 62 13.62 6.23 2.64
C PRO A 62 12.35 6.11 1.78
N PRO A 63 11.20 6.58 2.27
CA PRO A 63 9.95 6.53 1.54
C PRO A 63 10.01 7.42 0.28
N ILE A 64 9.34 6.97 -0.79
CA ILE A 64 9.16 7.80 -1.98
C ILE A 64 8.00 8.75 -1.70
N ARG A 65 8.28 10.05 -1.59
CA ARG A 65 7.27 11.09 -1.32
C ARG A 65 6.68 11.62 -2.62
N PHE A 66 5.38 11.88 -2.70
CA PHE A 66 4.68 12.35 -3.90
C PHE A 66 4.20 13.80 -3.80
N GLY A 67 4.83 14.63 -2.95
CA GLY A 67 4.55 16.07 -2.85
C GLY A 67 5.73 16.95 -3.27
N SER A 68 5.51 18.25 -3.28
CA SER A 68 6.55 19.29 -3.42
C SER A 68 6.52 20.25 -2.23
N GLN A 69 7.52 21.13 -2.12
CA GLN A 69 7.62 22.09 -1.01
C GLN A 69 6.34 22.94 -0.92
N GLY A 70 5.46 22.61 0.04
CA GLY A 70 4.18 23.29 0.29
C GLY A 70 2.91 22.57 -0.21
N ALA A 71 3.02 21.49 -0.99
CA ALA A 71 1.88 20.71 -1.47
C ALA A 71 2.04 19.22 -1.12
N PRO A 72 1.32 18.71 -0.13
CA PRO A 72 1.45 17.31 0.30
C PRO A 72 0.75 16.35 -0.66
N GLY A 73 1.55 15.54 -1.37
CA GLY A 73 1.07 14.41 -2.18
C GLY A 73 0.51 14.78 -3.55
N ILE A 74 -0.05 13.77 -4.21
CA ILE A 74 -0.75 13.87 -5.51
C ILE A 74 -2.12 13.23 -5.43
N HIS A 75 -3.16 13.88 -5.97
CA HIS A 75 -4.48 13.27 -6.07
C HIS A 75 -4.46 12.02 -6.96
N LEU A 76 -4.99 10.90 -6.46
CA LEU A 76 -4.96 9.63 -7.19
C LEU A 76 -5.73 9.68 -8.51
N HIS A 77 -6.82 10.44 -8.58
CA HIS A 77 -7.59 10.60 -9.82
C HIS A 77 -6.81 11.35 -10.92
N LEU A 78 -5.99 12.35 -10.55
CA LEU A 78 -5.11 13.07 -11.48
C LEU A 78 -3.97 12.16 -11.95
N ALA A 79 -3.30 11.50 -11.01
CA ALA A 79 -2.24 10.54 -11.30
C ALA A 79 -2.71 9.45 -12.27
N LEU A 80 -3.92 8.90 -12.06
CA LEU A 80 -4.52 7.89 -12.93
C LEU A 80 -4.70 8.37 -14.38
N ARG A 81 -5.12 9.63 -14.56
CA ARG A 81 -5.26 10.28 -15.88
C ARG A 81 -3.93 10.69 -16.50
N GLY A 82 -2.84 10.63 -15.72
CA GLY A 82 -1.54 11.11 -16.15
C GLY A 82 -1.35 12.61 -16.04
N ASP A 83 -2.20 13.28 -15.27
CA ASP A 83 -2.05 14.68 -14.94
C ASP A 83 -1.15 14.81 -13.71
N TYR A 84 0.05 15.35 -13.92
CA TYR A 84 1.08 15.48 -12.90
C TYR A 84 1.37 16.93 -12.53
N ARG A 85 0.46 17.86 -12.80
CA ARG A 85 0.65 19.29 -12.48
C ARG A 85 0.91 19.55 -10.98
N GLU A 86 0.38 18.70 -10.11
CA GLU A 86 0.60 18.73 -8.65
C GLU A 86 1.88 18.02 -8.20
N LEU A 87 2.60 17.38 -9.12
CA LEU A 87 3.85 16.66 -8.87
C LEU A 87 4.97 17.27 -9.73
N PRO A 88 5.54 18.42 -9.33
CA PRO A 88 6.58 19.13 -10.10
C PRO A 88 7.80 18.27 -10.45
N ASP A 89 8.10 17.27 -9.63
CA ASP A 89 9.21 16.35 -9.80
C ASP A 89 8.77 15.00 -10.40
N ALA A 90 7.64 14.95 -11.11
CA ALA A 90 7.11 13.73 -11.74
C ALA A 90 8.10 13.04 -12.68
N GLU A 91 8.98 13.80 -13.30
CA GLU A 91 10.01 13.29 -14.21
C GLU A 91 11.27 12.78 -13.50
N SER A 92 11.38 13.00 -12.19
CA SER A 92 12.50 12.53 -11.38
C SER A 92 12.51 11.03 -11.29
N VAL A 93 13.73 10.48 -11.36
CA VAL A 93 13.98 9.04 -11.22
C VAL A 93 13.81 8.65 -9.76
N VAL A 94 13.11 7.54 -9.53
CA VAL A 94 12.88 6.98 -8.21
C VAL A 94 14.07 6.11 -7.79
N PRO A 95 14.85 6.50 -6.76
CA PRO A 95 15.99 5.71 -6.29
C PRO A 95 15.54 4.33 -5.78
N GLY A 96 16.38 3.31 -5.97
CA GLY A 96 16.13 1.97 -5.42
C GLY A 96 15.00 1.19 -6.11
N THR A 97 14.41 1.71 -7.19
CA THR A 97 13.49 0.97 -8.05
C THR A 97 14.20 0.53 -9.32
N ASN A 98 14.08 -0.74 -9.66
CA ASN A 98 14.61 -1.27 -10.92
C ASN A 98 13.50 -1.27 -11.98
N VAL A 99 13.86 -0.95 -13.21
CA VAL A 99 12.91 -0.99 -14.33
C VAL A 99 12.44 -2.41 -14.59
N GLY A 100 11.13 -2.57 -14.81
CA GLY A 100 10.52 -3.89 -15.02
C GLY A 100 10.48 -4.75 -13.75
N GLN A 101 10.86 -4.20 -12.59
CA GLN A 101 10.75 -4.90 -11.33
C GLN A 101 9.28 -5.20 -11.02
N LYS A 102 8.98 -6.49 -10.83
CA LYS A 102 7.71 -6.93 -10.26
C LYS A 102 7.74 -6.66 -8.77
N ILE A 103 6.81 -5.85 -8.27
CA ILE A 103 6.68 -5.54 -6.86
C ILE A 103 5.34 -6.03 -6.32
N GLY A 104 5.34 -6.41 -5.04
CA GLY A 104 4.14 -6.74 -4.28
C GLY A 104 3.57 -5.52 -3.57
N PHE A 105 2.43 -5.03 -4.04
CA PHE A 105 1.73 -3.88 -3.47
C PHE A 105 0.73 -4.31 -2.41
N ARG A 106 0.75 -3.64 -1.26
CA ARG A 106 -0.08 -3.93 -0.08
C ARG A 106 -0.98 -2.76 0.24
N MET A 107 -2.22 -3.08 0.58
CA MET A 107 -3.20 -2.16 1.16
C MET A 107 -3.78 -2.79 2.41
N ASN A 108 -3.57 -2.12 3.55
CA ASN A 108 -4.14 -2.53 4.84
C ASN A 108 -5.20 -1.52 5.24
N TRP A 109 -6.32 -1.53 4.54
CA TRP A 109 -7.39 -0.56 4.74
C TRP A 109 -8.15 -0.83 6.05
N PRO A 110 -8.52 0.20 6.83
CA PRO A 110 -9.14 0.00 8.13
C PRO A 110 -10.45 -0.78 8.02
N GLY A 111 -10.56 -1.87 8.79
CA GLY A 111 -11.74 -2.72 8.81
C GLY A 111 -11.84 -3.77 7.70
N TYR A 112 -10.85 -3.87 6.80
CA TYR A 112 -10.83 -4.86 5.73
C TYR A 112 -9.69 -5.86 5.92
N ALA A 113 -9.84 -7.04 5.33
CA ALA A 113 -8.74 -7.99 5.20
C ALA A 113 -7.61 -7.38 4.36
N ASN A 114 -6.37 -7.77 4.66
CA ASN A 114 -5.21 -7.32 3.90
C ASN A 114 -5.39 -7.61 2.42
N TRP A 115 -5.18 -6.60 1.60
CA TRP A 115 -5.19 -6.75 0.15
C TRP A 115 -3.77 -6.67 -0.40
N PHE A 116 -3.49 -7.55 -1.36
CA PHE A 116 -2.18 -7.69 -1.93
C PHE A 116 -2.28 -8.01 -3.41
N LYS A 117 -1.50 -7.31 -4.23
CA LYS A 117 -1.41 -7.56 -5.66
C LYS A 117 0.00 -7.30 -6.16
N HIS A 118 0.43 -8.07 -7.14
CA HIS A 118 1.69 -7.77 -7.83
C HIS A 118 1.44 -6.85 -9.03
N PHE A 119 2.33 -5.90 -9.24
CA PHE A 119 2.40 -5.15 -10.48
C PHE A 119 3.85 -4.91 -10.90
N THR A 120 4.04 -4.56 -12.17
CA THR A 120 5.35 -4.26 -12.73
C THR A 120 5.56 -2.75 -12.74
N ILE A 121 6.67 -2.28 -12.18
CA ILE A 121 7.02 -0.86 -12.22
C ILE A 121 7.18 -0.41 -13.68
N PRO A 122 6.47 0.66 -14.11
CA PRO A 122 6.51 1.12 -15.49
C PRO A 122 7.91 1.61 -15.87
N ALA A 123 8.33 1.25 -17.09
CA ALA A 123 9.57 1.69 -17.71
C ALA A 123 9.32 2.93 -18.58
N ALA A 124 9.99 4.05 -18.30
CA ALA A 124 10.10 5.16 -19.25
C ALA A 124 11.58 5.35 -19.59
N ALA A 125 11.99 5.03 -20.82
CA ALA A 125 13.37 5.16 -21.29
C ALA A 125 14.42 4.51 -20.35
N GLY A 126 14.09 3.34 -19.79
CA GLY A 126 15.00 2.59 -18.91
C GLY A 126 15.09 3.10 -17.46
N LEU A 127 14.25 4.07 -17.06
CA LEU A 127 14.18 4.56 -15.68
C LEU A 127 12.72 4.54 -15.15
N CYS A 128 12.58 4.32 -13.84
CA CYS A 128 11.30 4.48 -13.15
C CYS A 128 11.16 5.95 -12.71
N LYS A 129 10.16 6.63 -13.25
CA LYS A 129 9.85 8.03 -12.92
C LYS A 129 8.68 8.11 -11.94
N LYS A 130 8.67 9.15 -11.10
CA LYS A 130 7.62 9.32 -10.06
C LYS A 130 6.21 9.40 -10.65
N GLY A 131 5.99 10.13 -11.74
CA GLY A 131 4.67 10.26 -12.36
C GLY A 131 4.09 8.92 -12.83
N PRO A 132 4.78 8.16 -13.70
CA PRO A 132 4.37 6.82 -14.08
C PRO A 132 4.16 5.87 -12.89
N LEU A 133 5.02 5.92 -11.86
CA LEU A 133 4.84 5.13 -10.64
C LEU A 133 3.57 5.53 -9.89
N ALA A 134 3.28 6.83 -9.73
CA ALA A 134 2.07 7.35 -9.10
C ALA A 134 0.81 6.87 -9.84
N ARG A 135 0.84 6.90 -11.18
CA ARG A 135 -0.26 6.38 -12.02
C ARG A 135 -0.51 4.90 -11.76
N GLU A 136 0.55 4.10 -11.65
CA GLU A 136 0.42 2.68 -11.41
C GLU A 136 -0.14 2.41 -10.00
N VAL A 137 0.36 3.11 -8.98
CA VAL A 137 -0.23 3.06 -7.63
C VAL A 137 -1.71 3.43 -7.66
N ALA A 138 -2.09 4.49 -8.39
CA ALA A 138 -3.49 4.89 -8.52
C ALA A 138 -4.37 3.79 -9.14
N ARG A 139 -3.87 3.06 -10.14
CA ARG A 139 -4.57 1.88 -10.69
C ARG A 139 -4.77 0.78 -9.65
N GLN A 140 -3.73 0.47 -8.87
CA GLN A 140 -3.84 -0.56 -7.84
C GLN A 140 -4.80 -0.15 -6.71
N VAL A 141 -4.83 1.12 -6.33
CA VAL A 141 -5.81 1.63 -5.36
C VAL A 141 -7.23 1.59 -5.94
N GLN A 142 -7.42 1.97 -7.21
CA GLN A 142 -8.73 1.86 -7.87
C GLN A 142 -9.23 0.40 -7.90
N ASP A 143 -8.36 -0.54 -8.24
CA ASP A 143 -8.66 -1.98 -8.25
C ASP A 143 -8.99 -2.50 -6.84
N PHE A 144 -8.26 -2.04 -5.82
CA PHE A 144 -8.57 -2.32 -4.42
C PHE A 144 -9.98 -1.83 -4.05
N LEU A 145 -10.31 -0.57 -4.36
CA LEU A 145 -11.62 0.01 -4.04
C LEU A 145 -12.76 -0.77 -4.72
N GLN A 146 -12.58 -1.13 -5.99
CA GLN A 146 -13.55 -1.93 -6.75
C GLN A 146 -13.72 -3.32 -6.14
N THR A 147 -12.60 -4.02 -5.86
CA THR A 147 -12.59 -5.37 -5.31
C THR A 147 -13.25 -5.44 -3.93
N MET A 148 -12.99 -4.45 -3.08
CA MET A 148 -13.50 -4.42 -1.70
C MET A 148 -14.87 -3.75 -1.55
N SER A 149 -15.42 -3.15 -2.61
CA SER A 149 -16.71 -2.42 -2.56
C SER A 149 -17.89 -3.28 -2.08
N GLY A 150 -17.89 -4.58 -2.36
CA GLY A 150 -18.91 -5.52 -1.91
C GLY A 150 -18.70 -6.05 -0.48
N ASN A 151 -17.56 -5.75 0.15
CA ASN A 151 -17.22 -6.27 1.48
C ASN A 151 -17.66 -5.29 2.57
N ILE A 152 -18.20 -5.83 3.66
CA ILE A 152 -18.61 -5.05 4.83
C ILE A 152 -17.38 -4.85 5.73
N PRO A 153 -17.03 -3.61 6.10
CA PRO A 153 -15.93 -3.36 7.03
C PRO A 153 -16.27 -3.88 8.43
N ALA A 154 -15.23 -4.11 9.24
CA ALA A 154 -15.39 -4.37 10.67
C ALA A 154 -16.24 -3.26 11.35
N PRO A 155 -17.07 -3.59 12.37
CA PRO A 155 -18.03 -2.65 12.94
C PRO A 155 -17.45 -1.33 13.47
N ASP A 156 -16.21 -1.34 13.93
CA ASP A 156 -15.45 -0.21 14.46
C ASP A 156 -14.83 0.70 13.38
N ALA A 157 -14.83 0.26 12.12
CA ALA A 157 -14.20 0.95 11.00
C ALA A 157 -15.22 1.48 9.95
N ARG A 158 -16.49 1.69 10.34
CA ARG A 158 -17.56 2.14 9.40
C ARG A 158 -17.24 3.44 8.66
N ASN A 159 -16.51 4.36 9.28
CA ASN A 159 -16.07 5.61 8.63
C ASN A 159 -15.08 5.39 7.48
N TRP A 160 -14.52 4.18 7.38
CA TRP A 160 -13.59 3.75 6.35
C TRP A 160 -14.23 2.77 5.37
N ASN A 161 -15.56 2.76 5.25
CA ASN A 161 -16.23 1.91 4.26
C ASN A 161 -15.80 2.29 2.85
N VAL A 162 -15.10 1.37 2.17
CA VAL A 162 -14.60 1.53 0.79
C VAL A 162 -15.72 1.87 -0.19
N ALA A 163 -16.95 1.36 0.02
CA ALA A 163 -18.09 1.67 -0.86
C ALA A 163 -18.46 3.16 -0.87
N ASN A 164 -18.08 3.92 0.16
CA ASN A 164 -18.34 5.35 0.29
C ASN A 164 -17.14 6.22 -0.12
N ILE A 165 -16.05 5.62 -0.59
CA ILE A 165 -14.78 6.31 -0.84
C ILE A 165 -14.48 6.29 -2.32
N ARG A 166 -14.34 7.48 -2.91
CA ARG A 166 -14.04 7.64 -4.32
C ARG A 166 -12.54 7.89 -4.48
N LEU A 167 -11.99 7.44 -5.61
CA LEU A 167 -10.57 7.66 -5.93
C LEU A 167 -10.20 9.16 -5.95
N GLU A 168 -11.15 10.02 -6.31
CA GLU A 168 -10.98 11.47 -6.35
C GLU A 168 -10.87 12.13 -4.98
N ASP A 169 -11.36 11.46 -3.94
CA ASP A 169 -11.23 11.93 -2.55
C ASP A 169 -9.90 11.46 -1.92
N LEU A 170 -9.02 10.77 -2.67
CA LEU A 170 -7.77 10.21 -2.15
C LEU A 170 -6.52 10.92 -2.70
N VAL A 171 -5.58 11.15 -1.79
CA VAL A 171 -4.24 11.70 -2.07
C VAL A 171 -3.17 10.67 -1.70
N LEU A 172 -2.24 10.41 -2.61
CA LEU A 172 -1.04 9.62 -2.36
C LEU A 172 0.04 10.51 -1.77
N LEU A 173 0.46 10.21 -0.54
CA LEU A 173 1.54 10.92 0.12
C LEU A 173 2.90 10.26 -0.12
N GLU A 174 2.97 8.96 0.15
CA GLU A 174 4.21 8.20 0.13
C GLU A 174 4.00 6.78 -0.39
N LEU A 175 5.07 6.19 -0.90
CA LEU A 175 5.19 4.75 -1.13
C LEU A 175 6.38 4.22 -0.33
N ARG A 176 6.11 3.28 0.58
CA ARG A 176 7.10 2.73 1.54
C ARG A 176 7.46 1.32 1.17
N GLN A 177 8.75 1.00 1.17
CA GLN A 177 9.18 -0.38 1.00
C GLN A 177 9.17 -1.10 2.36
N VAL A 178 8.24 -2.03 2.52
CA VAL A 178 7.98 -2.73 3.80
C VAL A 178 8.68 -4.10 3.90
N SER A 179 9.19 -4.61 2.77
CA SER A 179 10.08 -5.77 2.72
C SER A 179 10.86 -5.80 1.40
N GLN A 180 11.74 -6.78 1.19
CA GLN A 180 12.33 -7.03 -0.12
C GLN A 180 11.22 -7.26 -1.16
N GLY A 181 11.08 -6.34 -2.12
CA GLY A 181 10.08 -6.42 -3.19
C GLY A 181 8.63 -6.11 -2.79
N SER A 182 8.34 -5.68 -1.56
CA SER A 182 6.97 -5.31 -1.16
C SER A 182 6.87 -3.84 -0.74
N TRP A 183 5.81 -3.20 -1.20
CA TRP A 183 5.56 -1.77 -1.02
C TRP A 183 4.14 -1.53 -0.52
N GLN A 184 3.98 -0.48 0.29
CA GLN A 184 2.70 -0.07 0.86
C GLN A 184 2.50 1.43 0.61
N ALA A 185 1.32 1.81 0.15
CA ALA A 185 0.95 3.20 -0.07
C ALA A 185 0.50 3.87 1.24
N VAL A 186 0.90 5.12 1.42
CA VAL A 186 0.39 6.01 2.47
C VAL A 186 -0.57 6.99 1.83
N LEU A 187 -1.82 6.98 2.28
CA LEU A 187 -2.93 7.70 1.67
C LEU A 187 -3.60 8.62 2.67
N CYS A 188 -4.11 9.74 2.19
CA CYS A 188 -5.06 10.59 2.90
C CYS A 188 -6.40 10.61 2.17
N LEU A 189 -7.47 10.78 2.94
CA LEU A 189 -8.84 11.03 2.47
C LEU A 189 -9.16 12.51 2.68
N ILE A 190 -9.58 13.21 1.62
CA ILE A 190 -10.10 14.57 1.71
C ILE A 190 -11.51 14.54 2.32
N VAL A 191 -11.70 15.23 3.44
CA VAL A 191 -12.96 15.20 4.21
C VAL A 191 -13.77 16.49 4.03
N VAL A 192 -13.12 17.59 3.64
CA VAL A 192 -13.77 18.89 3.41
C VAL A 192 -13.88 19.14 1.91
N ARG A 193 -15.10 19.36 1.41
CA ARG A 193 -15.39 19.85 0.06
C ARG A 193 -15.91 21.28 0.13
#